data_AF-A0A7W2PLG0-F1
#
_entry.id   AF-A0A7W2PLG0-F1
#
_cell.length_a   1.000
_cell.length_b   1.000
_cell.length_c   1.000
_cell.angle_alpha   90.00
_cell.angle_beta   90.00
_cell.angle_gamma   90.00
#
_symmetry.space_group_name_H-M   'P 1'
#
loop_
_entity.id
_entity.type
_entity.pdbx_description
1 polymer ?
#
loop_
_entity_poly.entity_id
_entity_poly.type
_entity_poly.pdbx_seq_one_letter_code
_entity_poly.pdbx_strand_id
1 'polypeptide(L)'
;MAGERFHKYIRLDLVTPITDIWQTHQLSHKFSDNLNNDIPYNQQIYAIPFSRYQWGMLYNKMLFERLSLLPPKNWQQFIDLLTVLKSEKIIPIYVASKYSWEISAWFEFLNLRLNGYDFHQ
;
A
#
# COMPACT_ATOMS: atom_id res chain seq x y z
N MET A 1 6.40 -3.66 5.62
CA MET A 1 6.20 -5.08 6.01
C MET A 1 7.04 -5.90 5.08
N ALA A 2 7.88 -6.78 5.62
CA ALA A 2 8.77 -7.56 4.79
C ALA A 2 7.98 -8.62 4.02
N GLY A 3 8.25 -8.74 2.72
CA GLY A 3 7.53 -9.71 1.90
C GLY A 3 7.87 -11.14 2.29
N GLU A 4 7.01 -12.09 1.92
CA GLU A 4 7.15 -13.52 2.27
C GLU A 4 8.52 -14.12 1.91
N ARG A 5 9.17 -13.61 0.85
CA ARG A 5 10.54 -14.01 0.50
C ARG A 5 11.56 -13.68 1.60
N PHE A 6 11.43 -12.52 2.24
CA PHE A 6 12.30 -12.14 3.35
C PHE A 6 12.01 -12.99 4.59
N HIS A 7 10.74 -13.21 4.93
CA HIS A 7 10.36 -14.12 6.01
C HIS A 7 10.88 -15.54 5.78
N LYS A 8 10.89 -16.02 4.54
CA LYS A 8 11.51 -17.31 4.19
C LYS A 8 12.99 -17.35 4.57
N TYR A 9 13.76 -16.29 4.29
CA TYR A 9 15.18 -16.26 4.66
C TYR A 9 15.40 -16.20 6.17
N ILE A 10 14.53 -15.51 6.92
CA ILE A 10 14.54 -15.56 8.39
C ILE A 10 14.30 -16.98 8.89
N ARG A 11 13.28 -17.67 8.36
CA ARG A 11 12.96 -19.06 8.75
C ARG A 11 14.06 -20.07 8.39
N LEU A 12 14.89 -19.75 7.40
CA LEU A 12 16.05 -20.55 7.00
C LEU A 12 17.33 -20.16 7.79
N ASP A 13 17.22 -19.27 8.77
CA ASP A 13 18.35 -18.77 9.56
C ASP A 13 19.45 -18.10 8.71
N LEU A 14 19.04 -17.46 7.61
CA LEU A 14 19.94 -16.75 6.68
C LEU A 14 20.02 -15.24 6.96
N VAL A 15 19.31 -14.76 7.98
CA VAL A 15 19.24 -13.34 8.33
C VAL A 15 19.39 -13.19 9.84
N THR A 16 20.46 -12.54 10.28
CA THR A 16 20.71 -12.27 11.71
C THR A 16 19.73 -11.22 12.23
N PRO A 17 19.14 -11.40 13.42
CA PRO A 17 18.37 -10.36 14.07
C PRO A 17 19.27 -9.17 14.45
N ILE A 18 18.69 -7.97 14.40
CA ILE A 18 19.33 -6.69 14.74
C ILE A 18 18.57 -5.97 15.87
N THR A 19 17.85 -6.73 16.70
CA THR A 19 17.03 -6.21 17.81
C THR A 19 17.89 -5.46 18.83
N ASP A 20 19.12 -5.92 19.05
CA ASP A 20 20.13 -5.27 19.89
C ASP A 20 20.48 -3.87 19.35
N ILE A 21 20.75 -3.74 18.05
CA ILE A 21 21.02 -2.45 17.39
C ILE A 21 19.83 -1.50 17.59
N TRP A 22 18.61 -2.00 17.47
CA TRP A 22 17.40 -1.22 17.72
C TRP A 22 17.30 -0.70 19.15
N GLN A 23 17.61 -1.54 20.14
CA GLN A 23 17.59 -1.17 21.55
C GLN A 23 18.73 -0.20 21.89
N THR A 24 19.95 -0.50 21.49
CA THR A 24 21.15 0.31 21.75
C THR A 24 21.00 1.73 21.21
N HIS A 25 20.46 1.88 20.00
CA HIS A 25 20.29 3.18 19.37
C HIS A 25 18.90 3.80 19.56
N GLN A 26 18.03 3.15 20.35
CA GLN A 26 16.67 3.58 20.61
C GLN A 26 15.88 3.92 19.33
N LEU A 27 16.05 3.10 18.30
CA LEU A 27 15.53 3.37 16.96
C LEU A 27 14.00 3.46 16.93
N SER A 28 13.30 2.81 17.87
CA SER A 28 11.85 2.89 18.00
C SER A 28 11.33 4.33 18.16
N HIS A 29 12.09 5.24 18.77
CA HIS A 29 11.71 6.65 18.90
C HIS A 29 11.83 7.45 17.59
N LYS A 30 12.45 6.87 16.55
CA LYS A 30 12.63 7.50 15.24
C LYS A 30 11.51 7.13 14.26
N PHE A 31 10.64 6.19 14.61
CA PHE A 31 9.55 5.72 13.76
C PHE A 31 8.19 5.88 14.46
N SER A 32 7.12 5.97 13.67
CA SER A 32 5.75 6.04 14.18
C SER A 32 5.33 4.72 14.85
N ASP A 33 4.39 4.76 15.79
CA ASP A 33 3.89 3.57 16.49
C ASP A 33 3.38 2.47 15.55
N ASN A 34 2.64 2.83 14.49
CA ASN A 34 2.19 1.87 13.48
C ASN A 34 3.37 1.13 12.83
N LEU A 35 4.45 1.84 12.52
CA LEU A 35 5.66 1.24 11.99
C LEU A 35 6.32 0.32 13.02
N ASN A 36 6.42 0.76 14.28
CA ASN A 36 7.02 -0.04 15.33
C ASN A 36 6.27 -1.35 15.60
N ASN A 37 4.96 -1.38 15.38
CA ASN A 37 4.16 -2.60 15.49
C ASN A 37 4.34 -3.56 14.30
N ASP A 38 4.64 -3.04 13.11
CA ASP A 38 4.73 -3.82 11.86
C ASP A 38 6.13 -4.39 11.56
N ILE A 39 7.15 -3.97 12.30
CA ILE A 39 8.57 -4.31 12.04
C ILE A 39 9.00 -5.64 12.68
N PRO A 40 8.60 -5.97 13.92
CA PRO A 40 8.99 -7.23 14.54
C PRO A 40 8.41 -8.44 13.80
N TYR A 41 9.24 -9.48 13.63
CA TYR A 41 8.84 -10.80 13.19
C TYR A 41 9.23 -11.81 14.28
N ASN A 42 8.27 -12.57 14.80
CA ASN A 42 8.49 -13.49 15.93
C ASN A 42 9.24 -12.83 17.10
N GLN A 43 8.83 -11.60 17.48
CA GLN A 43 9.42 -10.80 18.58
C GLN A 43 10.86 -10.33 18.35
N GLN A 44 11.43 -10.54 17.16
CA GLN A 44 12.76 -10.08 16.78
C GLN A 44 12.69 -9.08 15.61
N ILE A 45 13.66 -8.20 15.50
CA ILE A 45 13.74 -7.20 14.42
C ILE A 45 14.87 -7.58 13.48
N TYR A 46 14.60 -7.60 12.17
CA TYR A 46 15.55 -8.06 11.14
C TYR A 46 15.90 -7.00 10.09
N ALA A 47 15.28 -5.81 10.14
CA ALA A 47 15.46 -4.77 9.14
C ALA A 47 15.28 -3.36 9.71
N ILE A 48 15.85 -2.37 9.03
CA ILE A 48 15.63 -0.95 9.29
C ILE A 48 14.80 -0.35 8.14
N PRO A 49 13.64 0.26 8.42
CA PRO A 49 12.88 0.96 7.40
C PRO A 49 13.71 2.10 6.79
N PHE A 50 13.86 2.10 5.46
CA PHE A 50 14.60 3.13 4.74
C PHE A 50 13.69 4.08 3.96
N SER A 51 12.72 3.54 3.23
CA SER A 51 11.76 4.33 2.47
C SER A 51 10.37 3.70 2.52
N ARG A 52 9.35 4.53 2.32
CA ARG A 52 7.96 4.13 2.18
C ARG A 52 7.37 4.89 1.01
N TYR A 53 6.60 4.20 0.20
CA TYR A 53 5.73 4.81 -0.80
C TYR A 53 4.30 4.39 -0.50
N GLN A 54 3.35 5.25 -0.86
CA GLN A 54 1.93 4.99 -0.67
C GLN A 54 1.31 4.67 -2.03
N TRP A 55 0.48 3.63 -2.05
CA TRP A 55 -0.41 3.38 -3.18
C TRP A 55 -1.67 4.23 -3.04
N GLY A 56 -2.15 4.77 -4.16
CA GLY A 56 -3.37 5.57 -4.20
C GLY A 56 -3.82 5.86 -5.63
N MET A 57 -5.03 6.40 -5.76
CA MET A 57 -5.58 6.81 -7.04
C MET A 57 -5.09 8.21 -7.40
N LEU A 58 -4.25 8.30 -8.43
CA LEU A 58 -3.82 9.57 -9.00
C LEU A 58 -4.87 10.08 -9.99
N TYR A 59 -5.09 11.39 -10.02
CA TYR A 59 -6.08 12.02 -10.91
C TYR A 59 -5.58 13.37 -11.43
N ASN A 60 -6.15 13.81 -12.55
CA ASN A 60 -5.86 15.11 -13.15
C ASN A 60 -6.73 16.20 -12.49
N LYS A 61 -6.09 17.09 -11.71
CA LYS A 61 -6.79 18.16 -10.98
C LYS A 61 -7.49 19.17 -11.90
N MET A 62 -6.82 19.59 -12.98
CA MET A 62 -7.41 20.52 -13.96
C MET A 62 -8.66 19.93 -14.62
N LEU A 63 -8.64 18.61 -14.90
CA LEU A 63 -9.81 17.93 -15.43
C LEU A 63 -10.98 17.93 -14.43
N PHE A 64 -10.69 17.65 -13.16
CA PHE A 64 -11.70 17.65 -12.11
C PHE A 64 -12.30 19.05 -11.91
N GLU A 65 -11.47 20.09 -11.90
CA GLU A 65 -11.93 21.48 -11.82
C GLU A 65 -12.82 21.85 -13.02
N ARG A 66 -12.38 21.53 -14.25
CA ARG A 66 -13.15 21.81 -15.48
C ARG A 66 -14.53 21.17 -15.48
N LEU A 67 -14.65 19.96 -14.93
CA LEU A 67 -15.89 19.19 -14.87
C LEU A 67 -16.64 19.35 -13.54
N SER A 68 -16.18 20.23 -12.63
CA SER A 68 -16.73 20.40 -11.28
C SER A 68 -16.85 19.08 -10.48
N LEU A 69 -15.86 18.20 -10.62
CA LEU A 69 -15.80 16.90 -9.95
C LEU A 69 -15.02 16.97 -8.64
N LEU A 70 -15.40 16.10 -7.69
CA LEU A 70 -14.69 15.91 -6.42
C LEU A 70 -14.10 14.50 -6.31
N PRO A 71 -12.97 14.33 -5.60
CA PRO A 71 -12.44 13.00 -5.32
C PRO A 71 -13.47 12.15 -4.54
N PRO A 72 -13.80 10.94 -5.02
CA PRO A 72 -14.85 10.12 -4.43
C PRO A 72 -14.40 9.60 -3.07
N LYS A 73 -15.35 9.52 -2.12
CA LYS A 73 -15.11 9.09 -0.73
C LYS A 73 -15.62 7.68 -0.43
N ASN A 74 -16.41 7.11 -1.33
CA ASN A 74 -16.93 5.76 -1.22
C ASN A 74 -17.08 5.11 -2.61
N TRP A 75 -17.42 3.83 -2.62
CA TRP A 75 -17.52 3.04 -3.84
C TRP A 75 -18.59 3.57 -4.80
N GLN A 76 -19.76 3.95 -4.28
CA GLN A 76 -20.83 4.48 -5.13
C GLN A 76 -20.40 5.77 -5.84
N GLN A 77 -19.83 6.72 -5.10
CA GLN A 77 -19.29 7.96 -5.66
C GLN A 77 -18.18 7.69 -6.68
N PHE A 78 -17.37 6.64 -6.47
CA PHE A 78 -16.37 6.22 -7.45
C PHE A 78 -17.03 5.74 -8.74
N ILE A 79 -18.04 4.88 -8.68
CA ILE A 79 -18.79 4.42 -9.87
C ILE A 79 -19.49 5.58 -10.59
N ASP A 80 -20.09 6.51 -9.84
CA ASP A 80 -20.75 7.68 -10.39
C ASP A 80 -19.74 8.57 -11.15
N LEU A 81 -18.56 8.80 -10.56
CA LEU A 81 -17.45 9.49 -11.22
C LEU A 81 -17.05 8.81 -12.54
N LEU A 82 -16.90 7.48 -12.56
CA LEU A 82 -16.55 6.75 -13.79
C LEU A 82 -17.62 6.94 -14.88
N THR A 83 -18.89 7.04 -14.49
CA THR A 83 -20.01 7.24 -15.40
C THR A 83 -19.95 8.63 -16.05
N VAL A 84 -19.69 9.67 -15.26
CA VAL A 84 -19.51 11.05 -15.76
C VAL A 84 -18.32 11.13 -16.72
N LEU A 85 -17.18 10.55 -16.36
CA LEU A 85 -16.01 10.57 -17.23
C LEU A 85 -16.27 9.86 -18.57
N LYS A 86 -17.04 8.76 -18.56
CA LYS A 86 -17.45 8.08 -19.80
C LYS A 86 -18.40 8.92 -20.66
N SER A 87 -19.35 9.66 -20.08
CA SER A 87 -20.25 10.53 -20.87
C SER A 87 -19.50 11.66 -21.56
N GLU A 88 -18.41 12.13 -20.95
CA GLU A 88 -17.48 13.10 -21.52
C GLU A 88 -16.47 12.49 -22.51
N LYS A 89 -16.59 11.20 -22.83
CA LYS A 89 -15.67 10.43 -23.70
C LYS A 89 -14.23 10.42 -23.19
N ILE A 90 -14.04 10.50 -21.88
CA ILE A 90 -12.75 10.42 -21.21
C ILE A 90 -12.54 9.00 -20.69
N ILE A 91 -11.36 8.43 -20.89
CA ILE A 91 -10.98 7.14 -20.31
C ILE A 91 -10.90 7.31 -18.78
N PRO A 92 -11.77 6.65 -18.00
CA PRO A 92 -11.93 6.99 -16.59
C PRO A 92 -10.85 6.37 -15.70
N ILE A 93 -10.29 5.22 -16.10
CA ILE A 93 -9.19 4.55 -15.42
C ILE A 93 -8.17 4.15 -16.48
N TYR A 94 -6.95 4.64 -16.32
CA TYR A 94 -5.81 4.21 -17.11
C TYR A 94 -5.04 3.15 -16.33
N VAL A 95 -4.92 1.94 -16.89
CA VAL A 95 -4.12 0.85 -16.32
C VAL A 95 -3.13 0.38 -17.38
N ALA A 96 -1.84 0.44 -17.07
CA ALA A 96 -0.84 -0.26 -17.85
C ALA A 96 -0.86 -1.74 -17.44
N SER A 97 -1.07 -2.65 -18.39
CA SER A 97 -1.16 -4.10 -18.14
C SER A 97 0.05 -4.87 -18.66
N LYS A 98 1.15 -4.16 -18.99
CA LYS A 98 2.34 -4.79 -19.57
C LYS A 98 2.98 -5.80 -18.62
N TYR A 99 3.02 -5.48 -17.33
CA TYR A 99 3.42 -6.44 -16.30
C TYR A 99 2.22 -6.75 -15.39
N SER A 100 2.30 -7.87 -14.66
CA SER A 100 1.17 -8.35 -13.86
C SER A 100 1.02 -7.59 -12.53
N TRP A 101 2.07 -6.93 -12.06
CA TRP A 101 2.07 -6.26 -10.76
C TRP A 101 1.18 -5.01 -10.75
N GLU A 102 1.03 -4.34 -11.90
CA GLU A 102 0.19 -3.15 -12.07
C GLU A 102 -1.30 -3.46 -11.91
N ILE A 103 -1.72 -4.64 -12.37
CA ILE A 103 -3.11 -5.13 -12.16
C ILE A 103 -3.27 -5.69 -10.75
N SER A 104 -2.23 -6.31 -10.20
CA SER A 104 -2.27 -6.89 -8.85
C SER A 104 -2.62 -5.84 -7.79
N ALA A 105 -2.18 -4.60 -7.95
CA ALA A 105 -2.55 -3.49 -7.06
C ALA A 105 -4.08 -3.28 -6.97
N TRP A 106 -4.83 -3.45 -8.06
CA TRP A 106 -6.29 -3.36 -8.03
C TRP A 106 -6.93 -4.49 -7.22
N PHE A 107 -6.43 -5.70 -7.40
CA PHE A 107 -6.87 -6.85 -6.62
C PHE A 107 -6.58 -6.66 -5.13
N GLU A 108 -5.37 -6.21 -4.78
CA GLU A 108 -4.98 -5.94 -3.39
C GLU A 108 -5.88 -4.88 -2.75
N PHE A 109 -6.15 -3.77 -3.46
CA PHE A 109 -7.05 -2.72 -2.97
C PHE A 109 -8.47 -3.23 -2.72
N LEU A 110 -9.05 -4.01 -3.63
CA LEU A 110 -10.39 -4.55 -3.48
C LEU A 110 -10.46 -5.58 -2.35
N ASN A 111 -9.47 -6.47 -2.27
CA ASN A 111 -9.42 -7.49 -1.21
C ASN A 111 -9.34 -6.83 0.18
N LEU A 112 -8.45 -5.84 0.35
CA LEU A 112 -8.32 -5.10 1.62
C LEU A 112 -9.59 -4.34 2.01
N ARG A 113 -10.38 -3.85 1.06
CA ARG A 113 -11.62 -3.10 1.33
C ARG A 113 -12.82 -3.99 1.58
N LEU A 114 -12.88 -5.16 0.95
CA LEU A 114 -14.02 -6.08 1.07
C LEU A 114 -13.84 -7.07 2.23
N ASN A 115 -12.62 -7.59 2.40
CA ASN A 115 -12.36 -8.70 3.33
C ASN A 115 -11.49 -8.29 4.53
N GLY A 116 -10.89 -7.09 4.49
CA GLY A 116 -10.05 -6.57 5.57
C GLY A 116 -8.60 -7.08 5.52
N TYR A 117 -7.79 -6.59 6.46
CA TYR A 117 -6.34 -6.85 6.51
C TYR A 117 -6.02 -8.30 6.92
N ASP A 118 -6.72 -8.85 7.91
CA ASP A 118 -6.45 -10.21 8.41
C ASP A 118 -6.67 -11.28 7.35
N PHE A 119 -7.66 -11.09 6.47
CA PHE A 119 -7.91 -11.98 5.33
C PHE A 119 -6.86 -11.81 4.21
N HIS A 120 -6.20 -10.67 4.15
CA HIS A 120 -5.24 -10.33 3.10
C HIS A 120 -3.83 -10.87 3.35
N GLN A 121 -3.50 -11.19 4.61
CA GLN A 121 -2.18 -11.68 5.05
C GLN A 121 -1.79 -13.02 4.45
#